data_AF-A0A8S3SUM9-F1
#
_entry.id   AF-A0A8S3SUM9-F1
#
_cell.length_a   1.000
_cell.length_b   1.000
_cell.length_c   1.000
_cell.angle_alpha   90.00
_cell.angle_beta   90.00
_cell.angle_gamma   90.00
#
_symmetry.space_group_name_H-M   'P 1'
#
loop_
_entity.id
_entity.type
_entity.pdbx_description
1 polymer ?
#
loop_
_entity_poly.entity_id
_entity_poly.type
_entity_poly.pdbx_seq_one_letter_code
_entity_poly.pdbx_strand_id
1 'polypeptide(L)'
;MCIPRTIVNYDIVDTNPVTFHTLFPFLAKCSKDFDLTLMICLLRNIGGLITPSNGWDQLPHPNDTLPGADLATLKWYRNQLAHATDTSMDNHNFTDKWTRIEKALTSLNRGQRPSEVTEILNYDLDGEQEKIIANAELKQLKKSTWIVKRKRKK
;
A
#
# COMPACT_ATOMS: atom_id res chain seq x y z
N MET A 1 -6.63 -10.98 8.12
CA MET A 1 -5.68 -11.81 7.34
C MET A 1 -4.30 -11.49 7.87
N CYS A 2 -3.77 -12.35 8.75
CA CYS A 2 -2.38 -12.24 9.15
C CYS A 2 -1.54 -12.78 8.01
N ILE A 3 -0.56 -11.98 7.60
CA ILE A 3 0.35 -12.33 6.51
C ILE A 3 1.05 -13.64 6.91
N PRO A 4 1.09 -14.66 6.04
CA PRO A 4 1.77 -15.91 6.34
C PRO A 4 3.21 -15.66 6.77
N ARG A 5 3.63 -16.47 7.75
CA ARG A 5 4.91 -16.44 8.44
C ARG A 5 6.06 -16.78 7.49
N THR A 6 6.44 -15.84 6.63
CA THR A 6 7.61 -15.99 5.76
C THR A 6 8.35 -14.68 5.43
N ILE A 7 7.94 -13.53 5.98
CA ILE A 7 8.58 -12.23 5.71
C ILE A 7 9.53 -11.79 6.85
N VAL A 8 10.30 -12.72 7.38
CA VAL A 8 11.45 -12.38 8.23
C VAL A 8 12.53 -13.41 7.96
N ASN A 9 13.12 -13.31 6.78
CA ASN A 9 14.35 -13.99 6.45
C ASN A 9 15.06 -13.19 5.34
N TYR A 10 16.18 -12.58 5.74
CA TYR A 10 17.29 -12.04 4.94
C TYR A 10 17.01 -10.73 4.15
N ASP A 11 17.76 -9.62 4.23
CA ASP A 11 19.11 -9.33 4.73
C ASP A 11 19.18 -7.87 5.25
N ILE A 12 19.12 -7.68 6.57
CA ILE A 12 19.61 -6.47 7.23
C ILE A 12 20.71 -6.96 8.15
N VAL A 13 21.96 -6.82 7.69
CA VAL A 13 23.21 -6.91 8.44
C VAL A 13 23.21 -7.87 9.65
N ASP A 14 23.75 -9.05 9.42
CA ASP A 14 24.14 -10.12 10.35
C ASP A 14 24.29 -9.75 11.85
N THR A 15 23.15 -9.51 12.52
CA THR A 15 23.06 -9.31 13.97
C THR A 15 21.79 -9.97 14.46
N ASN A 16 21.91 -11.26 14.86
CA ASN A 16 20.99 -12.02 15.70
C ASN A 16 19.48 -11.92 15.34
N PRO A 17 18.78 -12.97 14.87
CA PRO A 17 17.40 -12.85 14.38
C PRO A 17 16.40 -12.64 15.53
N VAL A 18 16.35 -11.42 16.06
CA VAL A 18 15.33 -11.00 17.00
C VAL A 18 14.07 -10.72 16.19
N THR A 19 13.06 -11.58 16.32
CA THR A 19 11.81 -11.41 15.57
C THR A 19 11.06 -10.16 16.06
N PHE A 20 10.26 -9.54 15.20
CA PHE A 20 9.46 -8.35 15.57
C PHE A 20 8.64 -8.55 16.85
N HIS A 21 8.06 -9.75 17.03
CA HIS A 21 7.32 -10.14 18.23
C HIS A 21 8.20 -10.23 19.50
N THR A 22 9.50 -10.47 19.35
CA THR A 22 10.47 -10.46 20.44
C THR A 22 10.87 -9.03 20.82
N LEU A 23 10.97 -8.11 19.85
CA LEU A 23 11.29 -6.69 20.10
C LEU A 23 10.11 -5.93 20.69
N PHE A 24 8.89 -6.30 20.31
CA PHE A 24 7.66 -5.61 20.73
C PHE A 24 6.59 -6.59 21.21
N PRO A 25 6.80 -7.24 22.38
CA PRO A 25 5.87 -8.25 22.90
C PRO A 25 4.47 -7.71 23.20
N PHE A 26 4.33 -6.38 23.35
CA PHE A 26 3.06 -5.70 23.62
C PHE A 26 2.45 -4.98 22.41
N LEU A 27 3.15 -4.88 21.28
CA LEU A 27 2.59 -4.25 20.08
C LEU A 27 1.96 -5.35 19.22
N ALA A 28 0.64 -5.23 19.00
CA ALA A 28 -0.18 -5.88 17.98
C ALA A 28 0.30 -7.25 17.46
N LYS A 29 -0.47 -8.31 17.75
CA LYS A 29 -0.20 -9.69 17.25
C LYS A 29 -0.26 -9.81 15.71
N CYS A 30 -0.82 -8.81 15.02
CA CYS A 30 -1.01 -8.81 13.57
C CYS A 30 -0.79 -7.39 13.01
N SER A 31 -0.23 -7.28 11.80
CA SER A 31 0.05 -5.98 11.16
C SER A 31 -1.19 -5.10 10.94
N LYS A 32 -2.39 -5.72 10.94
CA LYS A 32 -3.67 -5.01 10.84
C LYS A 32 -4.01 -4.14 12.05
N ASP A 33 -3.45 -4.43 13.22
CA ASP A 33 -3.70 -3.66 14.44
C ASP A 33 -2.59 -2.61 14.68
N PHE A 34 -1.73 -2.40 13.68
CA PHE A 34 -0.53 -1.61 13.81
C PHE A 34 -0.67 -0.27 13.08
N ASP A 35 -0.48 0.84 13.81
CA ASP A 35 -0.54 2.18 13.23
C ASP A 35 0.62 2.37 12.23
N LEU A 36 0.30 2.82 11.01
CA LEU A 36 1.29 3.00 9.94
C LEU A 36 2.40 4.00 10.32
N THR A 37 2.06 5.07 11.04
CA THR A 37 3.03 6.06 11.52
C THR A 37 3.94 5.43 12.57
N LEU A 38 3.39 4.61 13.47
CA LEU A 38 4.20 3.85 14.43
C LEU A 38 5.14 2.86 13.71
N MET A 39 4.66 2.17 12.67
CA MET A 39 5.49 1.28 11.84
C MET A 39 6.66 1.99 11.20
N ILE A 40 6.41 3.14 10.60
CA ILE A 40 7.45 3.96 9.98
C ILE A 40 8.45 4.45 11.05
N CYS A 41 7.97 4.85 12.23
CA CYS A 41 8.83 5.22 13.34
C CYS A 41 9.73 4.07 13.79
N LEU A 42 9.24 2.84 13.89
CA LEU A 42 10.07 1.69 14.27
C LEU A 42 11.13 1.38 13.20
N LEU A 43 10.74 1.35 11.93
CA LEU A 43 11.66 1.09 10.82
C LEU A 43 12.77 2.13 10.74
N ARG A 44 12.47 3.40 10.99
CA ARG A 44 13.47 4.47 11.13
C ARG A 44 14.47 4.17 12.25
N ASN A 45 13.98 3.80 13.44
CA ASN A 45 14.82 3.73 14.65
C ASN A 45 15.64 2.45 14.72
N ILE A 46 15.13 1.32 14.22
CA ILE A 46 15.80 0.02 14.31
C ILE A 46 16.55 -0.31 13.00
N GLY A 47 16.04 0.15 11.85
CA GLY A 47 16.55 -0.25 10.54
C GLY A 47 17.86 0.44 10.11
N GLY A 48 18.46 1.28 10.96
CA GLY A 48 19.71 1.99 10.64
C GLY A 48 19.62 2.83 9.36
N LEU A 49 18.42 3.31 9.02
CA LEU A 49 18.17 4.00 7.76
C LEU A 49 18.84 5.37 7.75
N ILE A 50 19.47 5.70 6.62
CA ILE A 50 20.03 7.04 6.39
C ILE A 50 18.87 8.04 6.43
N THR A 51 19.07 9.11 7.21
CA THR A 51 18.08 10.18 7.30
C THR A 51 17.94 10.87 5.94
N PRO A 52 16.72 11.09 5.44
CA PRO A 52 16.50 11.80 4.17
C PRO A 52 17.10 13.20 4.20
N SER A 53 17.43 13.72 3.03
CA SER A 53 17.95 15.08 2.85
C SER A 53 17.11 16.17 3.52
N ASN A 54 15.78 16.06 3.45
CA ASN A 54 14.82 17.00 4.07
C ASN A 54 14.34 16.56 5.47
N GLY A 55 14.92 15.50 6.04
CA GLY A 55 14.46 14.88 7.27
C GLY A 55 13.22 13.99 7.11
N TRP A 56 12.66 13.54 8.24
CA TRP A 56 11.61 12.51 8.29
C TRP A 56 10.17 13.03 8.26
N ASP A 57 9.99 14.34 8.37
CA ASP A 57 8.68 15.01 8.52
C ASP A 57 8.33 15.90 7.33
N GLN A 58 9.22 15.98 6.34
CA GLN A 58 9.03 16.75 5.12
C GLN A 58 8.98 15.82 3.91
N LEU A 59 8.33 16.28 2.83
CA LEU A 59 8.34 15.54 1.58
C LEU A 59 9.78 15.48 1.02
N PRO A 60 10.34 14.28 0.82
CA PRO A 60 11.68 14.15 0.26
C PRO A 60 11.74 14.63 -1.19
N HIS A 61 12.95 14.95 -1.66
CA HIS A 61 13.15 15.33 -3.05
C HIS A 61 12.81 14.13 -3.98
N PRO A 62 12.16 14.34 -5.15
CA PRO A 62 11.77 13.24 -6.04
C PRO A 62 12.92 12.35 -6.56
N ASN A 63 14.15 12.89 -6.50
CA ASN A 63 15.38 12.20 -6.89
C ASN A 63 16.08 11.50 -5.71
N ASP A 64 15.57 11.64 -4.49
CA ASP A 64 16.10 10.93 -3.32
C ASP A 64 15.58 9.48 -3.37
N THR A 65 16.47 8.55 -3.70
CA THR A 65 16.16 7.12 -3.90
C THR A 65 16.57 6.26 -2.72
N LEU A 66 16.94 6.87 -1.59
CA LEU A 66 17.31 6.14 -0.40
C LEU A 66 16.07 5.51 0.26
N PRO A 67 16.17 4.31 0.86
CA PRO A 67 15.04 3.68 1.55
C PRO A 67 14.44 4.55 2.66
N GLY A 68 15.25 5.39 3.31
CA GLY A 68 14.75 6.39 4.27
C GLY A 68 13.84 7.42 3.63
N ALA A 69 14.16 7.88 2.42
CA ALA A 69 13.36 8.83 1.66
C ALA A 69 12.06 8.19 1.15
N ASP A 70 12.09 6.94 0.69
CA ASP A 70 10.87 6.22 0.33
C ASP A 70 9.94 6.07 1.52
N LEU A 71 10.48 5.75 2.70
CA LEU A 71 9.69 5.61 3.94
C LEU A 71 9.11 6.96 4.40
N ALA A 72 9.89 8.03 4.32
CA ALA A 72 9.41 9.39 4.63
C ALA A 72 8.33 9.86 3.65
N THR A 73 8.42 9.47 2.36
CA THR A 73 7.40 9.73 1.34
C THR A 73 6.07 9.08 1.70
N LEU A 74 6.08 7.79 2.07
CA LEU A 74 4.87 7.08 2.49
C LEU A 74 4.22 7.71 3.73
N LYS A 75 5.04 8.06 4.74
CA LYS A 75 4.56 8.75 5.95
C LYS A 75 3.89 10.08 5.60
N TRP A 76 4.55 10.89 4.77
CA TRP A 76 4.08 12.21 4.41
C TRP A 76 2.72 12.13 3.70
N TYR A 77 2.58 11.26 2.69
CA TYR A 77 1.30 11.09 2.00
C TYR A 77 0.19 10.58 2.90
N ARG A 78 0.45 9.59 3.76
CA ARG A 78 -0.56 9.13 4.73
C ARG A 78 -1.00 10.24 5.67
N ASN A 79 -0.05 11.01 6.22
CA ASN A 79 -0.39 12.10 7.14
C ASN A 79 -1.19 13.20 6.45
N GLN A 80 -0.80 13.58 5.23
CA GLN A 80 -1.53 14.57 4.45
C GLN A 80 -2.97 14.14 4.12
N LEU A 81 -3.17 12.86 3.79
CA LEU A 81 -4.51 12.32 3.50
C LEU A 81 -5.34 12.13 4.76
N ALA A 82 -4.74 11.68 5.87
CA ALA A 82 -5.44 11.47 7.14
C ALA A 82 -5.92 12.78 7.79
N HIS A 83 -5.26 13.90 7.48
CA HIS A 83 -5.62 15.23 7.99
C HIS A 83 -6.25 16.14 6.93
N ALA A 84 -6.54 15.61 5.74
CA ALA A 84 -7.22 16.38 4.71
C ALA A 84 -8.64 16.74 5.18
N THR A 85 -8.95 18.04 5.21
CA THR A 85 -10.29 18.54 5.56
C THR A 85 -11.29 18.40 4.42
N ASP A 86 -10.79 18.25 3.20
CA ASP A 86 -11.57 18.01 1.99
C ASP A 86 -11.04 16.75 1.30
N THR A 87 -11.94 15.82 1.00
CA THR A 87 -11.64 14.56 0.30
C THR A 87 -11.76 14.69 -1.22
N SER A 88 -12.18 15.85 -1.73
CA SER A 88 -12.21 16.15 -3.15
C SER A 88 -10.79 16.29 -3.69
N MET A 89 -10.37 15.32 -4.50
CA MET A 89 -9.11 15.35 -5.23
C MET A 89 -9.38 15.13 -6.71
N ASP A 90 -8.80 15.97 -7.56
CA ASP A 90 -8.86 15.74 -9.00
C ASP A 90 -8.04 14.50 -9.41
N ASN A 91 -8.40 13.92 -10.55
CA ASN A 91 -7.80 12.66 -11.00
C ASN A 91 -6.30 12.79 -11.33
N HIS A 92 -5.84 13.97 -11.76
CA HIS A 92 -4.44 14.20 -12.08
C HIS A 92 -3.59 14.18 -10.81
N ASN A 93 -3.98 14.94 -9.80
CA ASN A 93 -3.33 15.00 -8.50
C ASN A 93 -3.39 13.65 -7.78
N PHE A 94 -4.50 12.92 -7.89
CA PHE A 94 -4.57 11.54 -7.39
C PHE A 94 -3.53 10.65 -8.05
N THR A 95 -3.50 10.64 -9.40
CA THR A 95 -2.57 9.80 -10.17
C THR A 95 -1.11 10.12 -9.85
N ASP A 96 -0.76 11.39 -9.72
CA ASP A 96 0.59 11.84 -9.36
C ASP A 96 1.01 11.35 -7.97
N LYS A 97 0.14 11.50 -6.97
CA LYS A 97 0.41 11.02 -5.60
C LYS A 97 0.50 9.50 -5.56
N TRP A 98 -0.42 8.82 -6.24
CA TRP A 98 -0.47 7.38 -6.32
C TRP A 98 0.79 6.78 -6.95
N THR A 99 1.24 7.34 -8.06
CA THR A 99 2.49 6.94 -8.75
C THR A 99 3.71 7.08 -7.85
N ARG A 100 3.76 8.13 -7.02
CA ARG A 100 4.85 8.32 -6.05
C ARG A 100 4.82 7.29 -4.92
N ILE A 101 3.63 6.92 -4.43
CA ILE A 101 3.45 5.85 -3.44
C ILE A 101 3.88 4.50 -4.02
N GLU A 102 3.45 4.18 -5.25
CA GLU A 102 3.85 2.97 -5.97
C GLU A 102 5.37 2.87 -6.13
N LYS A 103 6.01 3.96 -6.56
CA LYS A 103 7.47 4.01 -6.72
C LYS A 103 8.18 3.75 -5.39
N ALA A 104 7.74 4.39 -4.31
CA ALA A 104 8.32 4.20 -2.98
C ALA A 104 8.17 2.76 -2.48
N LEU A 105 6.99 2.16 -2.63
CA LEU A 105 6.75 0.76 -2.26
C LEU A 105 7.60 -0.21 -3.08
N THR A 106 7.71 0.03 -4.39
CA THR A 106 8.53 -0.79 -5.29
C THR A 106 10.01 -0.71 -4.94
N SER A 107 10.50 0.50 -4.63
CA SER A 107 11.88 0.74 -4.21
C SER A 107 12.20 0.04 -2.87
N LEU A 108 11.32 0.19 -1.87
CA LEU A 108 11.46 -0.48 -0.57
C LEU A 108 11.43 -2.01 -0.68
N ASN A 109 10.60 -2.54 -1.58
CA ASN A 109 10.54 -3.97 -1.87
C ASN A 109 11.79 -4.48 -2.61
N ARG A 110 12.61 -3.59 -3.19
CA ARG A 110 13.83 -3.93 -3.96
C ARG A 110 13.57 -4.99 -5.04
N GLY A 111 12.34 -5.07 -5.55
CA GLY A 111 11.91 -6.09 -6.51
C GLY A 111 11.83 -7.52 -5.97
N GLN A 112 11.94 -7.74 -4.65
CA GLN A 112 11.94 -9.09 -4.06
C GLN A 112 10.58 -9.78 -4.20
N ARG A 113 9.49 -9.05 -3.95
CA ARG A 113 8.12 -9.60 -4.02
C ARG A 113 7.18 -8.65 -4.77
N PRO A 114 7.31 -8.48 -6.10
CA PRO A 114 6.52 -7.50 -6.85
C PRO A 114 5.01 -7.76 -6.75
N SER A 115 4.61 -9.02 -6.62
CA SER A 115 3.22 -9.43 -6.45
C SER A 115 2.57 -8.82 -5.21
N GLU A 116 3.31 -8.67 -4.11
CA GLU A 116 2.77 -8.06 -2.88
C GLU A 116 2.54 -6.56 -3.05
N VAL A 117 3.43 -5.87 -3.76
CA VAL A 117 3.24 -4.45 -4.07
C VAL A 117 2.00 -4.28 -4.94
N THR A 118 1.83 -5.12 -5.96
CA THR A 118 0.63 -5.07 -6.81
C THR A 118 -0.64 -5.43 -6.04
N GLU A 119 -0.59 -6.35 -5.09
CA GLU A 119 -1.74 -6.71 -4.26
C GLU A 119 -2.13 -5.55 -3.34
N ILE A 120 -1.15 -4.88 -2.72
CA ILE A 120 -1.37 -3.70 -1.88
C ILE A 120 -2.00 -2.56 -2.68
N LEU A 121 -1.46 -2.27 -3.87
CA LEU A 121 -1.94 -1.18 -4.72
C LEU A 121 -3.35 -1.45 -5.29
N ASN A 122 -3.69 -2.71 -5.53
CA ASN A 122 -5.01 -3.07 -6.06
C ASN A 122 -6.00 -3.48 -4.96
N TYR A 123 -5.66 -3.29 -3.69
CA TYR A 123 -6.52 -3.70 -2.59
C TYR A 123 -7.80 -2.87 -2.56
N ASP A 124 -8.94 -3.55 -2.77
CA ASP A 124 -10.26 -2.95 -2.73
C ASP A 124 -10.71 -2.73 -1.28
N LEU A 125 -10.61 -1.49 -0.79
CA LEU A 125 -10.91 -1.13 0.60
C LEU A 125 -12.42 -1.11 0.90
N ASP A 126 -13.25 -0.77 -0.08
CA ASP A 126 -14.69 -0.51 0.08
C ASP A 126 -15.59 -1.44 -0.75
N GLY A 127 -14.97 -2.38 -1.48
CA GLY A 127 -15.68 -3.32 -2.35
C GLY A 127 -16.24 -2.64 -3.61
N GLU A 128 -15.85 -1.40 -3.92
CA GLU A 128 -16.34 -0.68 -5.10
C GLU A 128 -15.96 -1.42 -6.39
N GLN A 129 -14.75 -1.98 -6.45
CA GLN A 129 -14.29 -2.68 -7.64
C GLN A 129 -15.16 -3.93 -7.90
N GLU A 130 -15.48 -4.68 -6.84
CA GLU A 130 -16.41 -5.81 -6.93
C GLU A 130 -17.81 -5.38 -7.42
N LYS A 131 -18.33 -4.25 -6.91
CA LYS A 131 -19.64 -3.70 -7.34
C LYS A 131 -19.61 -3.28 -8.82
N ILE A 132 -18.54 -2.64 -9.27
CA ILE A 132 -18.36 -2.22 -10.66
C ILE A 132 -18.35 -3.44 -11.58
N ILE A 133 -17.59 -4.47 -11.22
CA ILE A 133 -17.51 -5.74 -11.98
C ILE A 133 -18.89 -6.42 -12.03
N ALA A 134 -19.55 -6.58 -10.89
CA ALA A 134 -20.88 -7.19 -10.81
C ALA A 134 -21.92 -6.43 -11.65
N ASN A 135 -21.87 -5.10 -11.66
CA ASN A 135 -22.74 -4.28 -12.50
C ASN A 135 -22.46 -4.45 -14.00
N ALA A 136 -21.18 -4.55 -14.38
CA ALA A 136 -20.80 -4.83 -15.76
C ALA A 136 -21.30 -6.20 -16.22
N GLU A 137 -21.15 -7.24 -15.39
CA GLU A 137 -21.66 -8.59 -15.66
C GLU A 137 -23.18 -8.62 -15.79
N LEU A 138 -23.90 -7.96 -14.86
CA LEU A 138 -25.35 -7.86 -14.89
C LEU A 138 -25.84 -7.20 -16.19
N LYS A 139 -25.12 -6.18 -16.68
CA LYS A 139 -25.42 -5.52 -17.95
C LYS A 139 -25.25 -6.46 -19.14
N GLN A 140 -24.21 -7.30 -19.14
CA GLN A 140 -24.01 -8.32 -20.19
C GLN A 140 -25.10 -9.40 -20.15
N LEU A 141 -25.47 -9.88 -18.97
CA LEU A 141 -26.55 -10.86 -18.77
C LEU A 141 -27.92 -10.33 -19.22
N LYS A 142 -28.24 -9.07 -18.90
CA LYS A 142 -29.48 -8.43 -19.38
C LYS A 142 -29.52 -8.30 -20.90
N LYS A 143 -28.37 -8.03 -21.52
CA LYS A 143 -28.25 -7.95 -22.99
C LYS A 143 -28.43 -9.33 -23.63
N SER A 144 -27.79 -10.36 -23.11
CA SER A 144 -27.89 -11.73 -23.66
C SER A 144 -29.28 -12.33 -23.49
N THR A 145 -29.91 -12.14 -22.32
CA THR A 145 -31.28 -12.59 -22.06
C THR A 145 -32.30 -11.91 -22.98
N TRP A 146 -32.14 -10.61 -23.24
CA TRP A 146 -32.97 -9.90 -24.23
C TRP A 146 -32.86 -10.50 -25.64
N ILE A 147 -31.64 -10.82 -26.09
CA ILE A 147 -31.40 -11.43 -27.41
C ILE A 147 -32.11 -12.79 -27.52
N VAL A 148 -32.01 -13.64 -26.51
CA VAL A 148 -32.66 -14.96 -26.48
C VAL A 148 -34.18 -14.84 -26.48
N LYS A 149 -34.74 -13.93 -25.65
CA LYS A 149 -36.20 -13.68 -25.60
C LYS A 149 -36.74 -13.20 -26.95
N ARG A 150 -35.97 -12.40 -27.70
CA ARG A 150 -36.36 -11.91 -29.04
C ARG A 150 -36.32 -13.02 -30.09
N LYS A 151 -35.32 -13.91 -30.05
CA LYS A 151 -35.21 -15.05 -30.98
C LYS A 151 -36.33 -16.08 -30.81
N ARG A 152 -36.87 -16.26 -29.60
CA ARG A 152 -37.98 -17.19 -29.32
C ARG A 152 -39.37 -16.69 -29.76
N LYS A 153 -39.50 -15.42 -30.13
CA LYS A 153 -40.77 -14.80 -30.58
C LYS A 153 -40.91 -14.73 -32.12
N LYS A 154 -39.91 -15.20 -32.85
CA LYS A 154 -39.94 -15.40 -34.30
C LYS A 154 -39.99 -16.88 -34.58
#